data_AF-N4WWC3-F1
#
_entry.id   AF-N4WWC3-F1
#
_cell.length_a   1.000
_cell.length_b   1.000
_cell.length_c   1.000
_cell.angle_alpha   90.00
_cell.angle_beta   90.00
_cell.angle_gamma   90.00
#
_symmetry.space_group_name_H-M   'P 1'
#
loop_
_entity.id
_entity.type
_entity.pdbx_description
1 polymer ?
#
loop_
_entity_poly.entity_id
_entity_poly.type
_entity_poly.pdbx_seq_one_letter_code
_entity_poly.pdbx_strand_id
1 'polypeptide(L)' 'NLPFQQIQHRTDTVDCQPVDDSGVVVLVTGALLVEGNDKPMSFTQVFQLRKDGEQWFVFNDVFRLVYPAA' A
#
# COMPACT_ATOMS: atom_id res chain seq x y z
N ASN A 1 11.00 -12.44 2.65
CA ASN A 1 10.07 -13.56 2.94
C ASN A 1 9.17 -13.19 4.09
N LEU A 2 7.88 -13.10 3.83
CA LEU A 2 6.87 -12.87 4.85
C LEU A 2 6.30 -14.24 5.31
N PRO A 3 5.96 -14.42 6.59
CA PRO A 3 5.65 -15.72 7.18
C PRO A 3 4.18 -16.15 6.95
N PHE A 4 3.68 -16.03 5.72
CA PHE A 4 2.32 -16.44 5.35
C PHE A 4 2.32 -17.08 3.96
N GLN A 5 1.41 -18.03 3.75
CA GLN A 5 1.25 -18.72 2.45
C GLN A 5 0.31 -17.95 1.52
N GLN A 6 -0.77 -17.39 2.07
CA GLN A 6 -1.74 -16.59 1.35
C GLN A 6 -2.09 -15.32 2.12
N ILE A 7 -2.14 -14.21 1.40
CA ILE A 7 -2.57 -12.92 1.91
C ILE A 7 -3.52 -12.26 0.93
N GLN A 8 -4.61 -11.71 1.44
CA GLN A 8 -5.53 -10.89 0.66
C GLN A 8 -5.44 -9.46 1.16
N HIS A 9 -5.18 -8.54 0.24
CA HIS A 9 -5.22 -7.10 0.50
C HIS A 9 -6.66 -6.63 0.31
N ARG A 10 -7.27 -6.08 1.37
CA ARG A 10 -8.51 -5.33 1.26
C ARG A 10 -8.18 -3.85 1.32
N THR A 11 -8.41 -3.16 0.22
CA THR A 11 -8.24 -1.71 0.12
C THR A 11 -9.48 -1.01 0.65
N ASP A 12 -9.30 -0.12 1.63
CA ASP A 12 -10.40 0.65 2.22
C ASP A 12 -10.46 2.08 1.64
N THR A 13 -9.31 2.77 1.53
CA THR A 13 -9.22 4.08 0.87
C THR A 13 -8.01 4.17 -0.06
N VAL A 14 -8.14 5.00 -1.10
CA VAL A 14 -7.07 5.35 -2.03
C VAL A 14 -7.18 6.84 -2.33
N ASP A 15 -6.16 7.59 -1.93
CA ASP A 15 -6.06 9.02 -2.19
C ASP A 15 -4.85 9.29 -3.08
N CYS A 16 -5.04 10.07 -4.15
CA CYS A 16 -4.01 10.36 -5.14
C CYS A 16 -3.81 11.86 -5.31
N GLN A 17 -2.56 12.30 -5.41
CA GLN A 17 -2.21 13.68 -5.74
C GLN A 17 -1.07 13.74 -6.77
N PRO A 18 -1.09 14.69 -7.72
CA PRO A 18 0.08 14.96 -8.54
C PRO A 18 1.21 15.52 -7.67
N VAL A 19 2.43 15.02 -7.86
CA VAL A 19 3.64 15.59 -7.24
C VAL A 19 4.22 16.67 -8.15
N ASP A 20 4.32 16.36 -9.44
CA ASP A 20 4.69 17.25 -10.55
C ASP A 20 4.10 16.70 -11.87
N ASP A 21 4.48 17.25 -13.02
CA ASP A 21 3.98 16.81 -14.35
C ASP A 21 4.31 15.35 -14.71
N SER A 22 5.21 14.72 -13.97
CA SER A 22 5.75 13.38 -14.23
C SER A 22 5.56 12.41 -13.06
N GLY A 23 4.85 12.82 -12.00
CA GLY A 23 4.76 12.05 -10.76
C GLY A 23 3.42 12.14 -10.06
N VAL A 24 3.04 11.04 -9.41
CA VAL A 24 1.82 10.93 -8.58
C VAL A 24 2.21 10.31 -7.25
N VAL A 25 1.68 10.84 -6.15
CA VAL A 25 1.73 10.19 -4.84
C VAL A 25 0.37 9.54 -4.56
N VAL A 26 0.40 8.32 -4.07
CA VAL A 26 -0.78 7.51 -3.75
C VAL A 26 -0.68 7.08 -2.30
N LEU A 27 -1.68 7.42 -1.49
CA LEU A 27 -1.87 6.90 -0.15
C LEU A 27 -2.94 5.82 -0.17
N VAL A 28 -2.61 4.64 0.34
CA VAL A 28 -3.53 3.53 0.51
C VAL A 28 -3.70 3.25 1.99
N THR A 29 -4.94 3.08 2.42
CA THR A 29 -5.26 2.45 3.72
C THR A 29 -6.08 1.20 3.49
N GLY A 30 -5.87 0.19 4.33
CA GLY A 30 -6.64 -1.03 4.19
C GLY A 30 -6.36 -2.02 5.31
N ALA A 31 -6.72 -3.27 5.06
CA ALA A 31 -6.42 -4.40 5.92
C ALA A 31 -5.84 -5.58 5.14
N LEU A 32 -4.91 -6.28 5.79
CA LEU A 32 -4.39 -7.55 5.35
C LEU A 32 -5.19 -8.67 6.02
N LEU A 33 -5.73 -9.56 5.19
CA LEU A 33 -6.39 -10.79 5.61
C LEU A 33 -5.41 -11.93 5.37
N VAL A 34 -4.91 -12.54 6.45
CA VAL A 34 -3.98 -13.67 6.38
C VAL A 34 -4.76 -14.95 6.63
N GLU A 35 -4.58 -15.94 5.77
CA GLU A 35 -5.25 -17.24 5.92
C GLU A 35 -4.91 -17.87 7.28
N GLY A 36 -5.93 -18.34 8.00
CA GLY A 36 -5.78 -18.91 9.34
C GLY A 36 -5.72 -17.88 10.49
N ASN A 37 -5.85 -16.58 10.21
CA ASN A 37 -5.97 -15.53 11.22
C ASN A 37 -7.32 -14.81 11.09
N ASP A 38 -8.15 -14.91 12.14
CA ASP A 38 -9.48 -14.28 12.15
C ASP A 38 -9.44 -12.74 12.28
N LYS A 39 -8.27 -12.17 12.61
CA LYS A 39 -8.12 -10.72 12.83
C LYS A 39 -7.46 -10.03 11.62
N PRO A 40 -8.17 -9.16 10.90
CA PRO A 40 -7.58 -8.31 9.88
C PRO A 40 -6.51 -7.41 10.49
N MET A 41 -5.37 -7.28 9.80
CA MET A 41 -4.29 -6.37 10.22
C MET A 41 -4.35 -5.10 9.39
N SER A 42 -4.66 -3.96 10.01
CA SER A 42 -4.68 -2.69 9.30
C SER A 42 -3.29 -2.32 8.77
N PHE A 43 -3.24 -1.73 7.59
CA PHE A 43 -2.01 -1.23 6.99
C PHE A 43 -2.23 0.15 6.36
N THR A 44 -1.13 0.87 6.21
CA THR A 44 -1.04 2.02 5.31
C THR A 44 0.16 1.82 4.39
N GLN A 45 0.01 2.21 3.13
CA GLN A 45 1.07 2.14 2.15
C GLN A 45 1.07 3.39 1.29
N VAL A 46 2.25 3.94 1.04
CA VAL A 46 2.44 5.09 0.16
C VAL A 46 3.26 4.65 -1.04
N PHE A 47 2.76 4.96 -2.22
CA PHE A 47 3.50 4.83 -3.46
C PHE A 47 3.79 6.20 -4.05
N GLN A 48 5.01 6.43 -4.49
CA GLN A 48 5.30 7.48 -5.44
C GLN A 48 5.50 6.85 -6.81
N LEU A 49 4.60 7.16 -7.73
CA LEU A 49 4.70 6.74 -9.13
C LEU A 49 5.43 7.81 -9.92
N ARG A 50 6.31 7.37 -10.84
CA ARG A 50 7.00 8.24 -11.80
C ARG A 50 6.83 7.68 -13.20
N LYS A 51 6.87 8.56 -14.20
CA LYS A 51 6.92 8.16 -15.61
C LYS A 51 8.36 7.85 -16.04
N ASP A 52 8.51 6.78 -16.81
CA ASP A 52 9.66 6.53 -17.68
C ASP A 52 9.14 6.42 -19.12
N GLY A 53 9.26 7.52 -19.88
CA GLY A 53 8.56 7.68 -21.15
C GLY A 53 7.03 7.66 -20.99
N GLU A 54 6.37 6.71 -21.65
CA GLU A 54 4.92 6.49 -21.56
C GLU A 54 4.52 5.50 -20.44
N GLN A 55 5.49 4.84 -19.81
CA GLN A 55 5.24 3.82 -18.79
C GLN A 55 5.36 4.42 -17.38
N TRP A 56 4.66 3.79 -16.43
CA TRP A 56 4.75 4.15 -15.01
C TRP A 56 5.51 3.09 -14.23
N PHE A 57 6.24 3.53 -13.22
CA PHE A 57 6.87 2.64 -12.25
C PHE A 57 6.76 3.20 -10.83
N VAL A 58 6.92 2.31 -9.85
CA VAL A 58 6.96 2.69 -8.43
C VAL A 58 8.38 3.18 -8.11
N PHE A 59 8.52 4.48 -7.88
CA PHE A 59 9.78 5.10 -7.49
C PHE A 59 10.05 4.99 -5.99
N ASN A 60 9.03 5.23 -5.16
CA ASN A 60 9.08 4.97 -3.72
C ASN A 60 7.91 4.06 -3.31
N ASP A 61 8.19 3.14 -2.40
CA ASP A 61 7.21 2.28 -1.73
C ASP A 61 7.51 2.29 -0.22
N VAL A 62 6.54 2.78 0.56
CA VAL A 62 6.62 2.78 2.02
C VAL A 62 5.41 2.07 2.57
N PHE A 63 5.64 0.92 3.20
CA PHE A 63 4.60 0.11 3.81
C PHE A 63 4.71 0.13 5.34
N ARG A 64 3.56 0.19 6.03
CA ARG A 64 3.48 0.10 7.49
C ARG A 64 2.25 -0.69 7.94
N LEU A 65 2.48 -1.67 8.80
CA LEU A 65 1.41 -2.27 9.61
C LEU A 65 1.00 -1.30 10.73
N VAL A 66 -0.31 -1.12 10.90
CA VAL A 66 -0.92 -0.28 11.92
C VAL A 66 -1.34 -1.19 13.08
N TYR A 67 -0.57 -1.16 14.16
CA TYR A 67 -0.90 -1.86 15.40
C TYR A 67 -1.83 -1.00 16.25
N PRO A 68 -2.81 -1.59 16.96
CA PRO A 68 -3.56 -0.88 17.98
C PRO A 68 -2.60 -0.24 19.00
N ALA A 69 -2.93 0.95 19.49
CA ALA A 69 -2.19 1.54 20.60
C ALA A 69 -2.23 0.57 21.80
N ALA A 70 -1.07 0.39 22.45
CA ALA A 70 -0.92 -0.42 23.65
C ALA A 70 -1.62 0.23 24.86
#